data_AF-A0A7J4ELY4-F1
#
_entry.id   AF-A0A7J4ELY4-F1
#
_cell.length_a   1.000
_cell.length_b   1.000
_cell.length_c   1.000
_cell.angle_alpha   90.00
_cell.angle_beta   90.00
_cell.angle_gamma   90.00
#
_symmetry.space_group_name_H-M   'P 1'
#
loop_
_entity.id
_entity.type
_entity.pdbx_description
1 polymer ?
#
loop_
_entity_poly.entity_id
_entity_poly.type
_entity_poly.pdbx_seq_one_letter_code
_entity_poly.pdbx_strand_id
1 'polypeptide(L)'
;MISRKEVVDILCNKFGSEEGRKILEYLEAITQEKVATQKDIYELKLKIEKVRAELTVQIEKVRADLIVEIEKNRTEIEKVHADLMAEIEKNRTEAEKVRAELIKWSFLFWITQMAVLVGILYKLLS
;
A
#
# COMPACT_ATOMS: atom_id res chain seq x y z
N MET A 1 3.54 -53.90 24.61
CA MET A 1 4.34 -53.73 23.37
C MET A 1 5.26 -54.94 23.31
N ILE A 2 5.21 -55.75 22.26
CA ILE A 2 6.06 -56.95 22.15
C ILE A 2 7.52 -56.47 22.08
N SER A 3 8.40 -57.05 22.89
CA SER A 3 9.80 -56.64 22.94
C SER A 3 10.55 -57.12 21.68
N ARG A 4 11.60 -56.41 21.28
CA ARG A 4 12.44 -56.80 20.13
C ARG A 4 12.92 -58.25 20.23
N LYS A 5 13.31 -58.70 21.43
CA LYS A 5 13.73 -60.07 21.69
C LYS A 5 12.61 -61.07 21.42
N GLU A 6 11.40 -60.80 21.90
CA GLU A 6 10.24 -61.66 21.63
C GLU A 6 9.88 -61.71 20.14
N VAL A 7 10.00 -60.60 19.40
CA VAL A 7 9.77 -60.60 17.95
C VAL A 7 10.82 -61.43 17.21
N VAL A 8 12.10 -61.30 17.60
CA VAL A 8 13.21 -62.12 17.05
C VAL A 8 12.96 -63.60 17.30
N ASP A 9 12.62 -63.97 18.54
CA ASP A 9 12.41 -65.37 18.92
C ASP A 9 11.23 -65.99 18.16
N ILE A 10 10.13 -65.24 17.96
CA ILE A 10 8.98 -65.71 17.16
C ILE A 10 9.35 -65.88 15.69
N LEU A 11 10.07 -64.92 15.10
CA LEU A 11 10.46 -64.96 13.69
C LEU A 11 11.49 -66.07 13.42
N CYS A 12 12.50 -66.21 14.28
CA CYS A 12 13.52 -67.25 14.15
C CYS A 12 12.95 -68.66 14.38
N ASN A 13 11.98 -68.83 15.29
CA ASN A 13 11.31 -70.13 15.51
C ASN A 13 10.39 -70.54 14.36
N LYS A 14 9.75 -69.60 13.66
CA LYS A 14 8.80 -69.90 12.58
C LYS A 14 9.43 -69.97 11.18
N PHE A 15 10.45 -69.17 10.90
CA PHE A 15 10.99 -68.98 9.56
C PHE A 15 12.44 -69.41 9.38
N GLY A 16 13.14 -69.79 10.47
CA GLY A 16 14.58 -70.02 10.46
C GLY A 16 15.37 -68.79 10.92
N SER A 17 16.60 -69.00 11.40
CA SER A 17 17.40 -67.91 12.01
C SER A 17 17.83 -66.84 11.00
N GLU A 18 18.08 -67.23 9.75
CA GLU A 18 18.54 -66.30 8.71
C GLU A 18 17.38 -65.48 8.13
N GLU A 19 16.29 -66.15 7.75
CA GLU A 19 15.09 -65.55 7.16
C GLU A 19 14.38 -64.64 8.17
N GLY A 20 14.27 -65.07 9.44
CA GLY A 20 13.69 -64.26 10.50
C GLY A 20 14.45 -62.96 10.76
N ARG A 21 15.79 -62.96 10.63
CA ARG A 21 16.61 -61.75 10.74
C ARG A 21 16.45 -60.81 9.55
N LYS A 22 16.41 -61.33 8.32
CA LYS A 22 16.16 -60.51 7.11
C LYS A 22 14.81 -59.79 7.17
N ILE A 23 13.77 -60.49 7.65
CA ILE A 23 12.43 -59.89 7.85
C ILE A 23 12.50 -58.78 8.90
N LEU A 24 13.18 -59.01 10.02
CA LEU A 24 13.33 -58.00 11.07
C LEU A 24 14.07 -56.76 10.57
N GLU A 25 15.17 -56.93 9.85
CA GLU A 25 15.96 -55.83 9.28
C GLU A 25 15.12 -54.99 8.30
N TYR A 26 14.34 -55.65 7.43
CA TYR A 26 13.41 -54.95 6.53
C TYR A 26 12.32 -54.17 7.29
N LEU A 27 11.74 -54.76 8.35
CA LEU A 27 10.74 -54.09 9.18
C LEU A 27 11.33 -52.91 9.97
N GLU A 28 12.55 -53.05 10.48
CA GLU A 28 13.29 -51.98 11.15
C GLU A 28 13.56 -50.83 10.17
N ALA A 29 13.98 -51.12 8.93
CA ALA A 29 14.20 -50.13 7.88
C ALA A 29 12.91 -49.35 7.53
N ILE A 30 11.78 -50.04 7.30
CA ILE A 30 10.48 -49.39 7.06
C ILE A 30 10.06 -48.53 8.26
N THR A 31 10.29 -49.01 9.48
CA THR A 31 9.92 -48.28 10.69
C THR A 31 10.73 -47.00 10.81
N GLN A 32 12.05 -47.06 10.56
CA GLN A 32 12.92 -45.89 10.56
C GLN A 32 12.51 -44.88 9.48
N GLU A 33 12.23 -45.34 8.25
CA GLU A 33 11.78 -44.49 7.15
C GLU A 33 10.46 -43.78 7.48
N LYS A 34 9.51 -44.50 8.08
CA LYS A 34 8.22 -43.93 8.51
C LYS A 34 8.39 -42.90 9.62
N VAL A 35 9.27 -43.15 10.59
CA VAL A 35 9.58 -42.20 11.67
C VAL A 35 10.25 -40.95 11.12
N ALA A 36 11.22 -41.09 10.20
CA ALA A 36 11.86 -39.97 9.52
C ALA A 36 10.83 -39.13 8.75
N THR A 37 10.00 -39.77 7.93
CA THR A 37 8.93 -39.10 7.17
C THR A 37 7.93 -38.38 8.08
N GLN A 38 7.54 -38.98 9.21
CA GLN A 38 6.65 -38.34 10.18
C GLN A 38 7.28 -37.09 10.79
N LYS A 39 8.57 -37.14 11.11
CA LYS A 39 9.32 -35.99 11.60
C LYS A 39 9.36 -34.87 10.55
N ASP A 40 9.68 -35.20 9.30
CA ASP A 40 9.73 -34.23 8.21
C ASP A 40 8.36 -33.57 7.98
N ILE A 41 7.27 -34.35 8.00
CA ILE A 41 5.91 -33.83 7.91
C ILE A 41 5.62 -32.85 9.05
N TYR A 42 6.04 -33.17 10.27
CA TYR A 42 5.84 -32.29 11.42
C TYR A 42 6.64 -30.98 11.28
N GLU A 43 7.90 -31.05 10.86
CA GLU A 43 8.73 -29.87 10.60
C GLU A 43 8.16 -29.00 9.46
N LEU A 44 7.67 -29.62 8.38
CA LEU A 44 7.01 -28.91 7.29
C LEU A 44 5.73 -28.22 7.74
N LYS A 45 4.90 -28.87 8.57
CA LYS A 45 3.71 -28.25 9.15
C LYS A 45 4.07 -27.02 9.98
N LEU A 46 5.11 -27.12 10.83
CA LEU A 46 5.58 -25.97 11.61
C LEU A 46 6.07 -24.83 10.72
N LYS A 47 6.84 -25.13 9.65
CA LYS A 47 7.29 -24.13 8.69
C LYS A 47 6.12 -23.46 7.97
N ILE A 48 5.10 -24.22 7.56
CA ILE A 48 3.89 -23.69 6.92
C ILE A 48 3.14 -22.75 7.87
N GLU A 49 2.93 -23.14 9.13
CA GLU A 49 2.25 -22.29 10.10
C GLU A 49 3.05 -21.02 10.41
N LYS A 50 4.37 -21.12 10.50
CA LYS A 50 5.25 -19.95 10.67
C LYS A 50 5.14 -18.98 9.50
N VAL A 51 5.25 -19.49 8.26
CA VAL A 51 5.12 -18.65 7.05
C VAL A 51 3.73 -18.03 6.95
N ARG A 52 2.66 -18.77 7.31
CA ARG A 52 1.30 -18.22 7.36
C ARG A 52 1.21 -17.06 8.34
N ALA A 53 1.70 -17.23 9.57
CA ALA A 53 1.70 -16.17 10.57
C ALA A 53 2.50 -14.94 10.12
N GLU A 54 3.69 -15.15 9.55
CA GLU A 54 4.52 -14.07 9.00
C GLU A 54 3.82 -13.32 7.86
N LEU A 55 3.15 -14.03 6.95
CA LEU A 55 2.39 -13.42 5.86
C LEU A 55 1.18 -12.65 6.37
N THR A 56 0.45 -13.17 7.36
CA THR A 56 -0.67 -12.45 7.98
C THR A 56 -0.19 -11.13 8.60
N VAL A 57 0.92 -11.14 9.34
CA VAL A 57 1.49 -9.92 9.91
C VAL A 57 1.94 -8.93 8.84
N GLN A 58 2.57 -9.41 7.76
CA GLN A 58 2.98 -8.55 6.65
C GLN A 58 1.79 -7.93 5.92
N ILE A 59 0.72 -8.69 5.70
CA ILE A 59 -0.52 -8.20 5.07
C ILE A 59 -1.14 -7.09 5.93
N GLU A 60 -1.26 -7.31 7.25
CA GLU A 60 -1.81 -6.29 8.16
C GLU A 60 -0.93 -5.04 8.22
N LYS A 61 0.40 -5.19 8.19
CA LYS A 61 1.33 -4.07 8.14
C LYS A 61 1.15 -3.25 6.85
N VAL A 62 1.16 -3.90 5.69
CA VAL A 62 0.96 -3.23 4.40
C VAL A 62 -0.40 -2.54 4.35
N ARG A 63 -1.44 -3.17 4.90
CA ARG A 63 -2.78 -2.57 4.98
C ARG A 63 -2.79 -1.30 5.85
N ALA A 64 -2.12 -1.32 7.00
CA ALA A 64 -2.00 -0.17 7.87
C ALA A 64 -1.21 0.98 7.20
N ASP A 65 -0.09 0.65 6.57
CA ASP A 65 0.76 1.62 5.84
C ASP A 65 -0.05 2.29 4.71
N LEU A 66 -0.82 1.51 3.94
CA LEU A 66 -1.69 2.04 2.87
C LEU A 66 -2.80 2.95 3.41
N ILE A 67 -3.41 2.64 4.55
CA ILE A 67 -4.42 3.52 5.17
C ILE A 67 -3.81 4.87 5.53
N VAL A 68 -2.60 4.87 6.10
CA VAL A 68 -1.88 6.10 6.45
C VAL A 68 -1.54 6.93 5.20
N GLU A 69 -1.05 6.29 4.13
CA GLU A 69 -0.75 6.98 2.87
C GLU A 69 -2.00 7.55 2.20
N ILE A 70 -3.11 6.81 2.20
CA ILE A 70 -4.39 7.30 1.67
C ILE A 70 -4.87 8.54 2.43
N GLU A 71 -4.82 8.50 3.76
CA GLU A 71 -5.26 9.63 4.58
C GLU A 71 -4.35 10.85 4.37
N LYS A 72 -3.02 10.64 4.33
CA LYS A 72 -2.07 11.70 4.00
C LYS A 72 -2.38 12.33 2.64
N ASN A 73 -2.56 11.52 1.59
CA ASN A 73 -2.88 12.02 0.25
C ASN A 73 -4.21 12.78 0.24
N ARG A 74 -5.21 12.31 1.00
CA ARG A 74 -6.49 13.02 1.15
C ARG A 74 -6.29 14.41 1.76
N THR A 75 -5.53 14.51 2.85
CA THR A 75 -5.23 15.81 3.48
C THR A 75 -4.45 16.75 2.56
N GLU A 76 -3.52 16.22 1.76
CA GLU A 76 -2.77 17.01 0.77
C GLU A 76 -3.70 17.52 -0.34
N ILE A 77 -4.62 16.69 -0.84
CA ILE A 77 -5.63 17.09 -1.83
C ILE A 77 -6.54 18.19 -1.26
N GLU A 78 -7.04 18.03 -0.04
CA GLU A 78 -7.89 19.03 0.61
C GLU A 78 -7.16 20.37 0.79
N LYS A 79 -5.88 20.32 1.17
CA LYS A 79 -5.04 21.52 1.28
C LYS A 79 -4.82 22.21 -0.07
N VAL A 80 -4.44 21.47 -1.11
CA VAL A 80 -4.25 22.01 -2.46
C VAL A 80 -5.56 22.62 -2.97
N HIS A 81 -6.70 21.97 -2.73
CA HIS A 81 -8.00 22.51 -3.11
C HIS A 81 -8.31 23.83 -2.39
N ALA A 82 -8.05 23.91 -1.07
CA ALA A 82 -8.24 25.14 -0.30
C ALA A 82 -7.33 26.28 -0.79
N ASP A 83 -6.04 25.97 -1.04
CA ASP A 83 -5.06 26.95 -1.54
C ASP A 83 -5.49 27.48 -2.93
N LEU A 84 -5.93 26.60 -3.84
CA LEU A 84 -6.44 26.99 -5.16
C LEU A 84 -7.69 27.88 -5.07
N MET A 85 -8.62 27.54 -4.18
CA MET A 85 -9.83 28.36 -3.98
C MET A 85 -9.48 29.75 -3.45
N ALA A 86 -8.51 29.85 -2.53
CA ALA A 86 -8.02 31.13 -2.03
C ALA A 86 -7.33 31.95 -3.13
N GLU A 87 -6.52 31.31 -3.99
CA GLU A 87 -5.85 31.97 -5.10
C GLU A 87 -6.83 32.44 -6.19
N ILE A 88 -7.86 31.64 -6.50
CA ILE A 88 -8.95 32.05 -7.41
C ILE A 88 -9.66 33.30 -6.87
N GLU A 89 -10.01 33.32 -5.58
CA GLU A 89 -10.69 34.45 -4.98
C GLU A 89 -9.80 35.70 -4.98
N LYS A 90 -8.52 35.54 -4.61
CA LYS A 90 -7.54 36.62 -4.72
C LYS A 90 -7.46 37.17 -6.15
N ASN A 91 -7.32 36.32 -7.16
CA ASN A 91 -7.25 36.72 -8.56
C ASN A 91 -8.53 37.44 -9.02
N ARG A 92 -9.71 37.01 -8.55
CA ARG A 92 -10.97 37.73 -8.82
C ARG A 92 -10.95 39.14 -8.24
N THR A 93 -10.55 39.29 -6.98
CA THR A 93 -10.48 40.62 -6.35
C THR A 93 -9.45 41.53 -7.02
N GLU A 94 -8.31 40.99 -7.45
CA GLU A 94 -7.30 41.74 -8.21
C GLU A 94 -7.83 42.15 -9.59
N ALA A 95 -8.54 41.27 -10.28
CA ALA A 95 -9.18 41.60 -11.56
C ALA A 95 -10.25 42.70 -11.42
N GLU A 96 -11.05 42.68 -10.36
CA GLU A 96 -12.02 43.73 -10.05
C GLU A 96 -11.35 45.08 -9.78
N LYS A 97 -10.25 45.09 -9.01
CA LYS A 97 -9.46 46.29 -8.75
C LYS A 97 -8.88 46.87 -10.05
N VAL A 98 -8.27 46.03 -10.88
CA VAL A 98 -7.73 46.46 -12.19
C VAL A 98 -8.83 47.02 -13.08
N ARG A 99 -10.02 46.40 -13.13
CA ARG A 99 -11.17 46.93 -13.87
C ARG A 99 -11.61 48.29 -13.34
N ALA A 100 -11.71 48.46 -12.02
CA ALA A 100 -12.09 49.73 -11.41
C ALA A 100 -11.06 50.84 -11.70
N GLU A 101 -9.77 50.52 -11.59
CA GLU A 101 -8.68 51.44 -11.94
C GLU A 101 -8.72 51.82 -13.42
N LEU A 102 -8.92 50.86 -14.32
CA LEU A 102 -9.01 51.10 -15.77
C LEU A 102 -10.18 52.04 -16.10
N ILE A 103 -11.34 51.84 -15.46
CA ILE A 103 -12.50 52.73 -15.62
C ILE A 103 -12.17 54.14 -15.10
N LYS A 104 -11.58 54.25 -13.92
CA LYS A 104 -11.17 55.54 -13.33
C LYS A 104 -10.23 56.32 -14.25
N TRP A 105 -9.18 55.67 -14.77
CA TRP A 105 -8.22 56.29 -15.69
C TRP A 105 -8.86 56.65 -17.03
N SER A 106 -9.78 55.82 -17.52
CA SER A 106 -10.55 56.12 -18.73
C SER A 106 -11.38 57.40 -18.56
N PHE A 107 -12.09 57.57 -17.44
CA PHE A 107 -12.84 58.80 -17.16
C PHE A 107 -11.95 60.04 -17.09
N LEU A 108 -10.79 59.95 -16.42
CA LEU A 108 -9.86 61.07 -16.36
C LEU A 108 -9.32 61.46 -17.74
N PHE A 109 -9.04 60.45 -18.58
CA PHE A 109 -8.68 60.66 -19.98
C PHE A 109 -9.81 61.34 -20.75
N TRP A 110 -11.05 60.87 -20.64
CA TRP A 110 -12.21 61.47 -21.31
C TRP A 110 -12.45 62.93 -20.92
N ILE A 111 -12.34 63.28 -19.63
CA ILE A 111 -12.47 64.67 -19.15
C ILE A 111 -11.41 65.56 -19.80
N THR A 112 -10.17 65.07 -19.91
CA THR A 112 -9.07 65.79 -20.56
C THR A 112 -9.37 66.03 -22.04
N GLN A 113 -9.85 65.01 -22.77
CA GLN A 113 -10.23 65.15 -24.18
C GLN A 113 -11.38 66.15 -24.36
N MET A 114 -12.41 66.12 -23.51
CA MET A 114 -13.54 67.06 -23.58
C MET A 114 -13.10 68.51 -23.36
N ALA A 115 -12.20 68.76 -22.40
CA ALA A 115 -11.67 70.10 -22.15
C ALA A 115 -10.92 70.66 -23.37
N VAL A 116 -10.11 69.82 -24.04
CA VAL A 116 -9.41 70.19 -25.29
C VAL A 116 -10.42 70.52 -26.40
N LEU A 117 -11.42 69.68 -26.62
CA LEU A 117 -12.45 69.90 -27.64
C LEU A 117 -13.23 71.21 -27.39
N VAL A 118 -13.63 71.47 -26.15
CA VAL A 118 -14.32 72.73 -25.77
C VAL A 118 -13.42 73.93 -26.04
N GLY A 119 -12.13 73.85 -25.71
CA GLY A 119 -11.16 74.92 -26.00
C GLY A 119 -10.99 75.19 -27.50
N ILE A 120 -10.95 74.13 -28.33
CA ILE A 120 -10.89 74.26 -29.79
C ILE A 120 -12.18 74.90 -30.33
N LEU A 121 -13.35 74.44 -29.87
CA LEU A 121 -14.64 74.99 -30.29
C LEU A 121 -14.78 76.47 -29.93
N TYR A 122 -14.37 76.86 -28.71
CA TYR A 122 -14.38 78.26 -28.29
C TYR A 122 -13.50 79.12 -29.20
N LYS A 123 -12.31 78.65 -29.56
CA LYS A 123 -11.40 79.35 -30.48
C LYS A 123 -11.93 79.45 -31.92
N LEU A 124 -12.76 78.50 -32.37
CA LEU A 124 -13.38 78.52 -33.70
C LEU A 124 -14.63 79.40 -33.77
N LEU A 125 -15.35 79.58 -32.66
CA LEU A 125 -16.60 80.34 -32.57
C LEU A 125 -16.43 81.78 -32.07
N SER A 126 -15.28 82.11 -31.47
CA SER A 126 -14.86 83.46 -31.08
C SER A 126 -14.04 84.12 -32.17
#